data_AF-A0A3P6D7C3-F1
#
_entry.id   AF-A0A3P6D7C3-F1
#
_cell.length_a   1.000
_cell.length_b   1.000
_cell.length_c   1.000
_cell.angle_alpha   90.00
_cell.angle_beta   90.00
_cell.angle_gamma   90.00
#
_symmetry.space_group_name_H-M   'P 1'
#
loop_
_entity.id
_entity.type
_entity.pdbx_description
1 polymer ?
#
loop_
_entity_poly.entity_id
_entity_poly.type
_entity_poly.pdbx_seq_one_letter_code
_entity_poly.pdbx_strand_id
1 'polypeptide(L)'
;MEIPNLILEMESSPKVQEDTDQKIDPDLSVKHDDEAHEAKKTEEKQNATRASTLDTILKSLWKISFFRKELISSFTEDELVSELRDFILTHPMESNGVYDFLVTILDLLPRWNTGYEHDKSLKSMFEVYEMPKKMCNRCKTDTEYPLELAYGLLLIANSLREFKANSFLSFYYHYAFEDLTFENILKVIRTTLMLPCDKEGCGKRNYVERVINTLPSVFTIALEWENNETEEEISATTSVLATEFDISEIYKYEGDSIFTKYRLVSMVCLCGDQYNCMAYENNRWIRYFALNKEVIGDWNSVLSSFFKLKIRPEILFFQNVSSYDCILACVFVFLVCSQFHQLQWLGR
;
A
#
# COMPACT_ATOMS: atom_id res chain seq x y z
N MET A 1 -5.92 -10.18 -29.10
CA MET A 1 -6.09 -11.50 -28.48
C MET A 1 -6.58 -11.21 -27.07
N GLU A 2 -7.90 -11.31 -26.90
CA GLU A 2 -8.63 -10.90 -25.71
C GLU A 2 -8.39 -11.89 -24.57
N ILE A 3 -8.18 -11.37 -23.36
CA ILE A 3 -8.02 -12.17 -22.13
C ILE A 3 -9.43 -12.51 -21.63
N PRO A 4 -9.81 -13.79 -21.45
CA PRO A 4 -11.13 -14.13 -20.95
C PRO A 4 -11.21 -13.93 -19.43
N ASN A 5 -12.18 -13.11 -19.01
CA ASN A 5 -12.71 -13.07 -17.64
C ASN A 5 -13.41 -14.41 -17.35
N LEU A 6 -12.92 -15.15 -16.35
CA LEU A 6 -13.62 -16.31 -15.79
C LEU A 6 -14.47 -15.85 -14.60
N ILE A 7 -15.70 -15.44 -14.89
CA ILE A 7 -16.78 -15.32 -13.91
C ILE A 7 -17.34 -16.72 -13.68
N LEU A 8 -17.29 -17.20 -12.43
CA LEU A 8 -18.00 -18.40 -12.00
C LEU A 8 -19.48 -18.04 -11.78
N GLU A 9 -20.29 -18.19 -12.83
CA GLU A 9 -21.75 -18.17 -12.69
C GLU A 9 -22.24 -19.56 -12.25
N MET A 10 -22.88 -19.62 -11.07
CA MET A 10 -23.69 -20.76 -10.67
C MET A 10 -25.13 -20.50 -11.12
N GLU A 11 -25.58 -21.29 -12.11
CA GLU A 11 -26.94 -21.27 -12.63
C GLU A 11 -27.97 -21.70 -11.57
N SER A 12 -29.01 -20.89 -11.37
CA SER A 12 -30.28 -21.34 -10.77
C SER A 12 -31.37 -21.34 -11.84
N SER A 13 -31.92 -22.53 -12.14
CA SER A 13 -32.98 -22.74 -13.12
C SER A 13 -34.34 -22.15 -12.66
N PRO A 14 -35.24 -21.75 -13.58
CA PRO A 14 -36.41 -20.93 -13.27
C PRO A 14 -37.64 -21.78 -12.92
N LYS A 15 -38.48 -21.30 -11.99
CA LYS A 15 -39.85 -21.79 -11.85
C LYS A 15 -40.85 -20.63 -11.81
N VAL A 16 -41.53 -20.50 -12.95
CA VAL A 16 -42.97 -20.31 -13.18
C VAL A 16 -43.72 -19.27 -12.34
N GLN A 17 -44.25 -18.33 -13.09
CA GLN A 17 -45.13 -17.22 -12.75
C GLN A 17 -46.48 -17.67 -12.17
N GLU A 18 -46.91 -16.90 -11.18
CA GLU A 18 -48.14 -16.94 -10.38
C GLU A 18 -49.37 -16.48 -11.19
N ASP A 19 -50.55 -16.98 -10.83
CA ASP A 19 -51.83 -16.38 -11.23
C ASP A 19 -52.76 -16.30 -9.99
N THR A 20 -53.33 -15.11 -9.80
CA THR A 20 -54.49 -14.70 -8.96
C THR A 20 -54.52 -15.11 -7.47
N ASP A 21 -54.74 -14.24 -6.48
CA ASP A 21 -55.79 -13.21 -6.38
C ASP A 21 -55.46 -12.17 -5.30
N GLN A 22 -55.95 -10.95 -5.51
CA GLN A 22 -55.85 -9.80 -4.62
C GLN A 22 -56.52 -10.04 -3.25
N LYS A 23 -55.79 -9.75 -2.17
CA LYS A 23 -56.38 -9.24 -0.93
C LYS A 23 -55.45 -8.20 -0.32
N ILE A 24 -55.88 -6.93 -0.38
CA ILE A 24 -55.19 -5.79 0.21
C ILE A 24 -55.24 -5.94 1.73
N ASP A 25 -54.08 -6.23 2.34
CA ASP A 25 -53.86 -6.20 3.78
C ASP A 25 -53.28 -4.81 4.16
N PRO A 26 -53.84 -4.06 5.13
CA PRO A 26 -53.42 -2.68 5.40
C PRO A 26 -52.05 -2.52 6.09
N ASP A 27 -51.25 -3.58 6.24
CA ASP A 27 -50.03 -3.57 7.08
C ASP A 27 -48.71 -3.42 6.30
N LEU A 28 -48.78 -3.06 5.01
CA LEU A 28 -47.61 -2.93 4.13
C LEU A 28 -46.90 -1.56 4.16
N SER A 29 -47.46 -0.55 4.86
CA SER A 29 -46.83 0.77 4.93
C SER A 29 -45.68 0.85 5.94
N VAL A 30 -45.58 -0.10 6.88
CA VAL A 30 -44.55 -0.04 7.93
C VAL A 30 -43.20 -0.59 7.43
N LYS A 31 -43.22 -1.62 6.57
CA LYS A 31 -42.00 -2.27 6.08
C LYS A 31 -41.20 -1.41 5.09
N HIS A 32 -41.88 -0.61 4.28
CA HIS A 32 -41.23 0.22 3.27
C HIS A 32 -40.47 1.40 3.89
N ASP A 33 -40.98 1.94 4.99
CA ASP A 33 -40.33 3.01 5.75
C ASP A 33 -39.12 2.45 6.50
N ASP A 34 -39.21 1.27 7.09
CA ASP A 34 -38.09 0.61 7.79
C ASP A 34 -36.92 0.28 6.83
N GLU A 35 -37.21 -0.24 5.64
CA GLU A 35 -36.18 -0.52 4.62
C GLU A 35 -35.52 0.74 4.07
N ALA A 36 -36.30 1.81 3.83
CA ALA A 36 -35.77 3.11 3.38
C ALA A 36 -34.94 3.80 4.48
N HIS A 37 -35.36 3.70 5.74
CA HIS A 37 -34.61 4.20 6.89
C HIS A 37 -33.32 3.40 7.12
N GLU A 38 -33.34 2.08 6.95
CA GLU A 38 -32.17 1.22 7.08
C GLU A 38 -31.18 1.42 5.92
N ALA A 39 -31.66 1.59 4.70
CA ALA A 39 -30.84 1.94 3.54
C ALA A 39 -30.15 3.31 3.73
N LYS A 40 -30.90 4.32 4.16
CA LYS A 40 -30.34 5.66 4.43
C LYS A 40 -29.31 5.65 5.56
N LYS A 41 -29.57 4.89 6.63
CA LYS A 41 -28.62 4.74 7.76
C LYS A 41 -27.35 4.00 7.33
N THR A 42 -27.47 3.02 6.44
CA THR A 42 -26.35 2.28 5.86
C THR A 42 -25.50 3.19 4.97
N GLU A 43 -26.14 3.98 4.12
CA GLU A 43 -25.49 4.98 3.26
C GLU A 43 -24.77 6.06 4.09
N GLU A 44 -25.40 6.59 5.13
CA GLU A 44 -24.79 7.56 6.05
C GLU A 44 -23.55 6.97 6.76
N LYS A 45 -23.62 5.71 7.22
CA LYS A 45 -22.50 5.01 7.85
C LYS A 45 -21.36 4.75 6.86
N GLN A 46 -21.68 4.36 5.63
CA GLN A 46 -20.68 4.18 4.57
C GLN A 46 -20.00 5.50 4.23
N ASN A 47 -20.76 6.59 4.08
CA ASN A 47 -20.21 7.92 3.81
C ASN A 47 -19.30 8.42 4.94
N ALA A 48 -19.68 8.19 6.20
CA ALA A 48 -18.84 8.53 7.36
C ALA A 48 -17.53 7.72 7.36
N THR A 49 -17.60 6.43 7.04
CA THR A 49 -16.42 5.56 6.92
C THR A 49 -15.50 6.06 5.81
N ARG A 50 -16.03 6.36 4.63
CA ARG A 50 -15.28 6.89 3.48
C ARG A 50 -14.58 8.21 3.80
N ALA A 51 -15.29 9.13 4.46
CA ALA A 51 -14.71 10.40 4.89
C ALA A 51 -13.56 10.19 5.88
N SER A 52 -13.71 9.25 6.82
CA SER A 52 -12.67 8.89 7.80
C SER A 52 -11.45 8.22 7.14
N THR A 53 -11.69 7.32 6.19
CA THR A 53 -10.62 6.70 5.39
C THR A 53 -9.86 7.75 4.59
N LEU A 54 -10.57 8.69 3.94
CA LEU A 54 -9.98 9.76 3.17
C LEU A 54 -9.07 10.64 4.03
N ASP A 55 -9.60 11.13 5.16
CA ASP A 55 -8.84 11.94 6.11
C ASP A 55 -7.57 11.22 6.54
N THR A 56 -7.68 9.92 6.85
CA THR A 56 -6.53 9.10 7.26
C THR A 56 -5.49 8.93 6.14
N ILE A 57 -5.92 8.69 4.90
CA ILE A 57 -5.02 8.57 3.74
C ILE A 57 -4.31 9.91 3.52
N LEU A 58 -5.04 11.02 3.47
CA LEU A 58 -4.46 12.36 3.28
C LEU A 58 -3.49 12.71 4.40
N LYS A 59 -3.87 12.42 5.66
CA LYS A 59 -2.99 12.59 6.82
C LYS A 59 -1.70 11.80 6.66
N SER A 60 -1.78 10.56 6.18
CA SER A 60 -0.63 9.68 5.96
C SER A 60 0.27 10.17 4.83
N LEU A 61 -0.32 10.62 3.71
CA LEU A 61 0.40 11.20 2.58
C LEU A 61 1.13 12.49 2.99
N TRP A 62 0.52 13.33 3.83
CA TRP A 62 1.12 14.57 4.35
C TRP A 62 2.41 14.34 5.18
N LYS A 63 2.64 13.10 5.65
CA LYS A 63 3.86 12.74 6.40
C LYS A 63 5.03 12.38 5.51
N ILE A 64 4.78 12.15 4.22
CA ILE A 64 5.82 11.95 3.24
C ILE A 64 6.51 13.30 3.00
N SER A 65 7.83 13.37 3.22
CA SER A 65 8.53 14.66 3.21
C SER A 65 8.51 15.35 1.85
N PHE A 66 8.52 14.58 0.75
CA PHE A 66 8.42 15.12 -0.60
C PHE A 66 7.02 15.71 -0.85
N PHE A 67 5.97 14.96 -0.52
CA PHE A 67 4.57 15.40 -0.61
C PHE A 67 4.32 16.67 0.22
N ARG A 68 4.87 16.72 1.45
CA ARG A 68 4.79 17.90 2.31
C ARG A 68 5.51 19.12 1.74
N LYS A 69 6.70 18.96 1.16
CA LYS A 69 7.46 20.08 0.57
C LYS A 69 6.71 20.69 -0.61
N GLU A 70 6.17 19.85 -1.49
CA GLU A 70 5.42 20.26 -2.68
C GLU A 70 4.05 20.84 -2.36
N LEU A 71 3.40 20.35 -1.30
CA LEU A 71 2.08 20.86 -0.90
C LEU A 71 2.15 22.12 -0.06
N ILE A 72 3.12 22.28 0.85
CA ILE A 72 3.21 23.50 1.69
C ILE A 72 3.40 24.77 0.85
N SER A 73 3.99 24.67 -0.33
CA SER A 73 4.07 25.82 -1.25
C SER A 73 2.71 26.23 -1.84
N SER A 74 1.71 25.34 -1.81
CA SER A 74 0.46 25.48 -2.56
C SER A 74 -0.80 25.45 -1.68
N PHE A 75 -0.80 24.72 -0.56
CA PHE A 75 -1.96 24.47 0.30
C PHE A 75 -1.56 24.26 1.77
N THR A 76 -2.46 24.59 2.69
CA THR A 76 -2.41 24.08 4.06
C THR A 76 -3.05 22.69 4.16
N GLU A 77 -2.77 21.95 5.24
CA GLU A 77 -3.32 20.61 5.47
C GLU A 77 -4.86 20.60 5.49
N ASP A 78 -5.46 21.62 6.11
CA ASP A 78 -6.91 21.74 6.25
C ASP A 78 -7.62 22.13 4.94
N GLU A 79 -7.00 23.00 4.12
CA GLU A 79 -7.53 23.39 2.81
C GLU A 79 -7.57 22.21 1.83
N LEU A 80 -6.51 21.40 1.83
CA LEU A 80 -6.38 20.22 0.99
C LEU A 80 -7.43 19.16 1.32
N VAL A 81 -7.63 18.91 2.62
CA VAL A 81 -8.69 18.02 3.11
C VAL A 81 -10.04 18.55 2.66
N SER A 82 -10.31 19.86 2.78
CA SER A 82 -11.59 20.43 2.35
C SER A 82 -11.84 20.30 0.85
N GLU A 83 -10.86 20.61 -0.01
CA GLU A 83 -11.01 20.55 -1.47
C GLU A 83 -11.25 19.12 -1.97
N LEU A 84 -10.48 18.17 -1.45
CA LEU A 84 -10.61 16.77 -1.85
C LEU A 84 -11.83 16.09 -1.26
N ARG A 85 -12.25 16.48 -0.05
CA ARG A 85 -13.40 15.86 0.63
C ARG A 85 -14.69 16.02 -0.14
N ASP A 86 -15.00 17.23 -0.61
CA ASP A 86 -16.24 17.48 -1.35
C ASP A 86 -16.20 16.80 -2.74
N PHE A 87 -15.03 16.79 -3.38
CA PHE A 87 -14.84 16.13 -4.68
C PHE A 87 -14.97 14.60 -4.56
N ILE A 88 -14.39 13.98 -3.53
CA ILE A 88 -14.33 12.51 -3.41
C ILE A 88 -15.60 11.91 -2.82
N LEU A 89 -16.30 12.61 -1.91
CA LEU A 89 -17.56 12.14 -1.33
C LEU A 89 -18.74 12.17 -2.33
N THR A 90 -18.63 12.95 -3.41
CA THR A 90 -19.65 13.05 -4.46
C THR A 90 -19.45 12.06 -5.62
N HIS A 91 -18.29 11.41 -5.72
CA HIS A 91 -18.03 10.35 -6.71
C HIS A 91 -18.22 8.97 -6.05
N PRO A 92 -18.89 8.00 -6.70
CA PRO A 92 -19.13 6.68 -6.11
C PRO A 92 -17.82 5.93 -5.86
N MET A 93 -17.67 5.34 -4.67
CA MET A 93 -16.68 4.28 -4.47
C MET A 93 -17.28 3.01 -5.06
N GLU A 94 -16.74 2.56 -6.19
CA GLU A 94 -16.90 1.16 -6.55
C GLU A 94 -16.13 0.33 -5.50
N SER A 95 -16.74 -0.77 -5.06
CA SER A 95 -16.61 -1.49 -3.79
C SER A 95 -15.25 -2.04 -3.34
N ASN A 96 -14.11 -1.61 -3.89
CA ASN A 96 -12.87 -2.36 -3.72
C ASN A 96 -11.84 -1.55 -2.89
N GLY A 97 -11.27 -2.17 -1.86
CA GLY A 97 -10.01 -1.83 -1.17
C GLY A 97 -9.70 -0.39 -0.72
N VAL A 98 -9.04 -0.24 0.44
CA VAL A 98 -8.37 1.04 0.83
C VAL A 98 -7.31 1.44 -0.21
N TYR A 99 -6.70 0.46 -0.88
CA TYR A 99 -5.72 0.66 -1.94
C TYR A 99 -6.33 1.27 -3.21
N ASP A 100 -7.45 0.75 -3.72
CA ASP A 100 -8.09 1.35 -4.90
C ASP A 100 -8.61 2.75 -4.59
N PHE A 101 -9.00 3.00 -3.33
CA PHE A 101 -9.31 4.33 -2.87
C PHE A 101 -8.10 5.28 -2.90
N LEU A 102 -6.91 4.81 -2.49
CA LEU A 102 -5.67 5.55 -2.66
C LEU A 102 -5.39 5.84 -4.15
N VAL A 103 -5.50 4.84 -5.03
CA VAL A 103 -5.27 5.03 -6.47
C VAL A 103 -6.24 6.07 -7.04
N THR A 104 -7.52 5.98 -6.66
CA THR A 104 -8.54 6.97 -7.03
C THR A 104 -8.18 8.36 -6.53
N ILE A 105 -7.71 8.49 -5.28
CA ILE A 105 -7.23 9.78 -4.75
C ILE A 105 -6.11 10.30 -5.66
N LEU A 106 -5.08 9.49 -5.94
CA LEU A 106 -3.93 9.85 -6.80
C LEU A 106 -4.35 10.27 -8.22
N ASP A 107 -5.32 9.58 -8.83
CA ASP A 107 -5.86 9.88 -10.15
C ASP A 107 -6.63 11.20 -10.21
N LEU A 108 -7.13 11.66 -9.06
CA LEU A 108 -7.88 12.91 -8.91
C LEU A 108 -6.99 14.08 -8.43
N LEU A 109 -5.71 13.84 -8.19
CA LEU A 109 -4.69 14.86 -7.94
C LEU A 109 -4.15 15.68 -9.16
N PRO A 110 -4.63 15.61 -10.42
CA PRO A 110 -4.06 16.37 -11.55
C PRO A 110 -4.03 17.90 -11.40
N ARG A 111 -4.67 18.46 -10.37
CA ARG A 111 -4.70 19.91 -10.11
C ARG A 111 -3.51 20.43 -9.30
N TRP A 112 -2.63 19.56 -8.80
CA TRP A 112 -1.47 19.97 -8.01
C TRP A 112 -0.20 19.95 -8.87
N ASN A 113 -0.06 20.96 -9.72
CA ASN A 113 1.15 21.19 -10.49
C ASN A 113 2.24 21.74 -9.54
N THR A 114 3.38 21.06 -9.47
CA THR A 114 4.47 21.32 -8.51
C THR A 114 5.35 22.52 -8.85
N GLY A 115 5.09 23.23 -9.95
CA GLY A 115 5.75 24.51 -10.27
C GLY A 115 7.27 24.43 -10.55
N TYR A 116 7.93 23.29 -10.32
CA TYR A 116 9.33 23.00 -10.63
C TYR A 116 9.46 21.85 -11.63
N GLU A 117 10.47 21.98 -12.50
CA GLU A 117 10.88 21.05 -13.58
C GLU A 117 9.73 20.32 -14.29
N HIS A 118 9.24 20.92 -15.39
CA HIS A 118 8.45 20.28 -16.45
C HIS A 118 7.55 19.11 -16.01
N ASP A 119 6.30 19.43 -15.64
CA ASP A 119 5.12 18.57 -15.90
C ASP A 119 5.09 17.22 -15.15
N LYS A 120 5.66 17.14 -13.94
CA LYS A 120 5.61 15.91 -13.13
C LYS A 120 4.52 15.98 -12.05
N SER A 121 3.34 15.39 -12.35
CA SER A 121 2.20 15.28 -11.42
C SER A 121 2.59 14.56 -10.11
N LEU A 122 2.01 14.96 -8.96
CA LEU A 122 2.18 14.29 -7.66
C LEU A 122 1.91 12.78 -7.71
N LYS A 123 0.98 12.37 -8.59
CA LYS A 123 0.69 10.97 -8.88
C LYS A 123 1.92 10.18 -9.34
N SER A 124 2.74 10.77 -10.22
CA SER A 124 3.92 10.12 -10.82
C SER A 124 5.05 9.81 -9.83
N MET A 125 4.93 10.28 -8.59
CA MET A 125 5.84 9.95 -7.49
C MET A 125 5.66 8.52 -6.99
N PHE A 126 4.48 7.94 -7.23
CA PHE A 126 4.08 6.59 -6.80
C PHE A 126 4.15 5.57 -7.93
N GLU A 127 4.29 6.02 -9.18
CA GLU A 127 4.24 5.18 -10.37
C GLU A 127 5.44 4.22 -10.45
N VAL A 128 5.14 2.94 -10.56
CA VAL A 128 6.07 1.84 -10.78
C VAL A 128 5.79 1.27 -12.15
N TYR A 129 6.74 1.42 -13.07
CA TYR A 129 6.66 0.86 -14.41
C TYR A 129 7.39 -0.47 -14.45
N GLU A 130 6.63 -1.56 -14.43
CA GLU A 130 7.15 -2.92 -14.43
C GLU A 130 7.20 -3.46 -15.85
N MET A 131 8.34 -4.03 -16.24
CA MET A 131 8.51 -4.80 -17.47
C MET A 131 8.65 -6.28 -17.09
N PRO A 132 7.57 -7.08 -17.19
CA PRO A 132 7.62 -8.49 -16.88
C PRO A 132 8.37 -9.23 -18.00
N LYS A 133 9.33 -10.07 -17.61
CA LYS A 133 10.10 -10.94 -18.51
C LYS A 133 9.98 -12.38 -18.05
N LYS A 134 9.82 -13.30 -18.98
CA LYS A 134 9.70 -14.73 -18.68
C LYS A 134 10.58 -15.52 -19.62
N MET A 135 11.55 -16.22 -19.05
CA MET A 135 12.37 -17.17 -19.78
C MET A 135 11.91 -18.61 -19.49
N CYS A 136 11.48 -19.32 -20.52
CA CYS A 136 11.12 -20.73 -20.38
C CYS A 136 12.36 -21.62 -20.34
N ASN A 137 12.63 -22.27 -19.21
CA ASN A 137 13.83 -23.11 -19.07
C ASN A 137 13.85 -24.35 -20.00
N ARG A 138 12.66 -24.81 -20.43
CA ARG A 138 12.47 -25.94 -21.35
C ARG A 138 12.63 -25.53 -22.82
N CYS A 139 11.96 -24.47 -23.24
CA CYS A 139 11.91 -24.06 -24.65
C CYS A 139 12.95 -23.01 -25.02
N LYS A 140 13.62 -22.40 -24.03
CA LYS A 140 14.52 -21.25 -24.18
C LYS A 140 13.87 -20.04 -24.84
N THR A 141 12.53 -20.02 -24.86
CA THR A 141 11.75 -18.85 -25.30
C THR A 141 11.85 -17.80 -24.23
N ASP A 142 12.36 -16.64 -24.63
CA ASP A 142 12.33 -15.42 -23.85
C ASP A 142 11.13 -14.59 -24.31
N THR A 143 10.25 -14.25 -23.37
CA THR A 143 9.04 -13.47 -23.62
C THR A 143 9.11 -12.22 -22.76
N GLU A 144 9.14 -11.06 -23.41
CA GLU A 144 8.92 -9.78 -22.77
C GLU A 144 7.45 -9.38 -22.91
N TYR A 145 6.84 -8.95 -21.81
CA TYR A 145 5.47 -8.50 -21.76
C TYR A 145 5.38 -6.97 -21.87
N PRO A 146 4.20 -6.43 -22.23
CA PRO A 146 3.98 -4.99 -22.22
C PRO A 146 4.29 -4.38 -20.85
N LEU A 147 4.67 -3.11 -20.87
CA LEU A 147 4.90 -2.31 -19.66
C LEU A 147 3.61 -2.21 -18.85
N GLU A 148 3.67 -2.59 -17.57
CA GLU A 148 2.58 -2.51 -16.61
C GLU A 148 2.81 -1.30 -15.68
N LEU A 149 1.80 -0.45 -15.52
CA LEU A 149 1.83 0.63 -14.55
C LEU A 149 1.15 0.18 -13.25
N ALA A 150 1.84 0.34 -12.12
CA ALA A 150 1.31 0.14 -10.77
C ALA A 150 1.62 1.34 -9.87
N TYR A 151 0.96 1.45 -8.71
CA TYR A 151 1.25 2.47 -7.69
C TYR A 151 1.91 1.89 -6.43
N GLY A 152 2.37 0.65 -6.53
CA GLY A 152 2.96 -0.11 -5.43
C GLY A 152 2.68 -1.61 -5.53
N LEU A 153 2.87 -2.29 -4.40
CA LEU A 153 2.69 -3.72 -4.25
C LEU A 153 1.43 -4.02 -3.46
N LEU A 154 0.51 -4.79 -4.05
CA LEU A 154 -0.67 -5.32 -3.37
C LEU A 154 -0.38 -6.75 -2.88
N LEU A 155 -0.61 -7.02 -1.60
CA LEU A 155 -0.32 -8.31 -0.97
C LEU A 155 -1.48 -8.79 -0.12
N ILE A 156 -1.78 -10.08 -0.19
CA ILE A 156 -2.60 -10.72 0.84
C ILE A 156 -1.79 -10.77 2.12
N ALA A 157 -2.32 -10.20 3.21
CA ALA A 157 -1.61 -10.05 4.49
C ALA A 157 -1.12 -11.41 5.02
N ASN A 158 -1.93 -12.46 4.90
CA ASN A 158 -1.59 -13.81 5.33
C ASN A 158 -0.33 -14.39 4.68
N SER A 159 -0.05 -14.04 3.41
CA SER A 159 1.15 -14.52 2.74
C SER A 159 2.43 -14.14 3.51
N LEU A 160 2.49 -12.96 4.15
CA LEU A 160 3.68 -12.54 4.90
C LEU A 160 4.02 -13.51 6.02
N ARG A 161 3.04 -13.92 6.84
CA ARG A 161 3.27 -14.85 7.96
C ARG A 161 3.48 -16.27 7.48
N GLU A 162 2.78 -16.71 6.42
CA GLU A 162 2.95 -18.05 5.86
C GLU A 162 4.36 -18.27 5.33
N PHE A 163 4.91 -17.29 4.60
CA PHE A 163 6.27 -17.36 4.08
C PHE A 163 7.33 -17.26 5.18
N LYS A 164 7.07 -16.51 6.25
CA LYS A 164 7.96 -16.45 7.42
C LYS A 164 7.95 -17.73 8.26
N ALA A 165 6.77 -18.32 8.47
CA ALA A 165 6.60 -19.50 9.34
C ALA A 165 7.03 -20.81 8.66
N ASN A 166 6.93 -20.92 7.34
CA ASN A 166 7.25 -22.14 6.61
C ASN A 166 8.77 -22.39 6.52
N SER A 167 9.33 -22.94 7.59
CA SER A 167 10.67 -23.56 7.59
C SER A 167 10.81 -24.70 6.57
N PHE A 168 9.71 -25.26 6.06
CA PHE A 168 9.72 -26.27 5.00
C PHE A 168 10.17 -25.72 3.63
N LEU A 169 10.00 -24.41 3.39
CA LEU A 169 10.57 -23.75 2.21
C LEU A 169 12.10 -23.68 2.26
N SER A 170 12.72 -23.72 3.46
CA SER A 170 14.18 -23.87 3.61
C SER A 170 14.70 -25.20 3.05
N PHE A 171 13.85 -26.24 2.94
CA PHE A 171 14.21 -27.51 2.29
C PHE A 171 14.06 -27.48 0.76
N TYR A 172 13.11 -26.71 0.21
CA TYR A 172 12.91 -26.61 -1.25
C TYR A 172 13.78 -25.52 -1.90
N TYR A 173 14.15 -24.50 -1.14
CA TYR A 173 15.05 -23.39 -1.52
C TYR A 173 16.42 -23.48 -0.82
N HIS A 174 16.90 -24.71 -0.56
CA HIS A 174 18.03 -25.09 0.31
C HIS A 174 19.43 -24.53 -0.03
N TYR A 175 19.54 -23.35 -0.65
CA TYR A 175 20.83 -22.72 -0.94
C TYR A 175 20.87 -21.19 -0.85
N ALA A 176 19.79 -20.48 -0.47
CA ALA A 176 19.77 -19.02 -0.67
C ALA A 176 19.36 -18.10 0.49
N PHE A 177 18.75 -18.57 1.58
CA PHE A 177 18.22 -17.63 2.60
C PHE A 177 18.42 -18.14 4.03
N GLU A 178 19.56 -17.79 4.63
CA GLU A 178 19.65 -17.55 6.09
C GLU A 178 18.89 -16.24 6.35
N ASP A 179 17.95 -16.26 7.31
CA ASP A 179 16.98 -15.19 7.62
C ASP A 179 16.24 -14.60 6.40
N LEU A 180 14.98 -15.00 6.21
CA LEU A 180 14.09 -14.37 5.24
C LEU A 180 13.83 -12.92 5.65
N THR A 181 14.64 -12.00 5.14
CA THR A 181 14.45 -10.56 5.29
C THR A 181 13.12 -10.12 4.68
N PHE A 182 12.64 -8.93 5.06
CA PHE A 182 11.38 -8.40 4.57
C PHE A 182 11.33 -8.36 3.03
N GLU A 183 12.34 -7.79 2.39
CA GLU A 183 12.45 -7.76 0.92
C GLU A 183 12.49 -9.16 0.28
N ASN A 184 13.14 -10.13 0.91
CA ASN A 184 13.18 -11.51 0.40
C ASN A 184 11.81 -12.18 0.47
N ILE A 185 11.04 -11.94 1.53
CA ILE A 185 9.65 -12.42 1.63
C ILE A 185 8.80 -11.79 0.52
N LEU A 186 8.92 -10.48 0.31
CA LEU A 186 8.21 -9.77 -0.76
C LEU A 186 8.57 -10.32 -2.15
N LYS A 187 9.86 -10.56 -2.40
CA LYS A 187 10.35 -11.17 -3.63
C LYS A 187 9.75 -12.56 -3.87
N VAL A 188 9.72 -13.41 -2.84
CA VAL A 188 9.17 -14.76 -2.95
C VAL A 188 7.66 -14.73 -3.20
N ILE A 189 6.90 -13.88 -2.48
CA ILE A 189 5.47 -13.72 -2.72
C ILE A 189 5.21 -13.35 -4.19
N ARG A 190 5.96 -12.38 -4.72
CA ARG A 190 5.85 -11.96 -6.13
C ARG A 190 6.24 -13.06 -7.11
N THR A 191 7.30 -13.81 -6.79
CA THR A 191 7.85 -14.89 -7.64
C THR A 191 6.95 -16.12 -7.67
N THR A 192 6.06 -16.31 -6.69
CA THR A 192 5.13 -17.44 -6.63
C THR A 192 4.12 -17.44 -7.79
N LEU A 193 3.91 -16.29 -8.44
CA LEU A 193 3.08 -16.14 -9.64
C LEU A 193 3.80 -16.65 -10.90
N MET A 194 3.94 -17.97 -11.04
CA MET A 194 4.49 -18.57 -12.26
C MET A 194 3.49 -18.54 -13.41
N LEU A 195 3.92 -18.09 -14.59
CA LEU A 195 3.12 -18.11 -15.81
C LEU A 195 3.43 -19.34 -16.67
N PRO A 196 2.44 -19.94 -17.35
CA PRO A 196 2.68 -20.99 -18.33
C PRO A 196 3.49 -20.44 -19.51
N CYS A 197 4.32 -21.26 -20.14
CA CYS A 197 5.07 -20.90 -21.35
C CYS A 197 4.11 -20.59 -22.51
N ASP A 198 4.39 -19.50 -23.26
CA ASP A 198 3.52 -19.04 -24.35
C ASP A 198 3.63 -19.93 -25.60
N LYS A 199 4.66 -20.79 -25.67
CA LYS A 199 4.79 -21.75 -26.76
C LYS A 199 3.73 -22.84 -26.61
N GLU A 200 2.88 -22.96 -27.63
CA GLU A 200 1.86 -24.00 -27.71
C GLU A 200 2.45 -25.40 -27.43
N GLY A 201 1.71 -26.18 -26.64
CA GLY A 201 2.10 -27.53 -26.24
C GLY A 201 3.20 -27.62 -25.17
N CYS A 202 3.84 -26.52 -24.75
CA CYS A 202 4.86 -26.58 -23.71
C CYS A 202 4.26 -26.73 -22.30
N GLY A 203 3.30 -25.88 -21.95
CA GLY A 203 2.59 -25.89 -20.66
C GLY A 203 3.46 -25.66 -19.41
N LYS A 204 4.78 -25.51 -19.56
CA LYS A 204 5.72 -25.37 -18.43
C LYS A 204 5.50 -24.03 -17.74
N ARG A 205 5.28 -24.05 -16.43
CA ARG A 205 5.25 -22.86 -15.58
C ARG A 205 6.68 -22.37 -15.30
N ASN A 206 6.90 -21.08 -15.50
CA ASN A 206 8.18 -20.41 -15.28
C ASN A 206 7.95 -19.13 -14.48
N TYR A 207 8.99 -18.73 -13.74
CA TYR A 207 9.01 -17.48 -13.01
C TYR A 207 8.97 -16.28 -13.97
N VAL A 208 8.32 -15.22 -13.52
CA VAL A 208 8.31 -13.93 -14.20
C VAL A 208 9.27 -13.02 -13.46
N GLU A 209 10.38 -12.67 -14.09
CA GLU A 209 11.28 -11.63 -13.62
C GLU A 209 10.63 -10.28 -13.89
N ARG A 210 10.55 -9.42 -12.88
CA ARG A 210 9.94 -8.09 -13.02
C ARG A 210 11.03 -7.04 -12.97
N VAL A 211 11.23 -6.37 -14.10
CA VAL A 211 12.28 -5.38 -14.30
C VAL A 211 11.70 -3.99 -14.11
N ILE A 212 12.41 -3.10 -13.42
CA ILE A 212 12.08 -1.68 -13.31
C ILE A 212 13.30 -0.85 -13.72
N ASN A 213 13.07 0.25 -14.45
CA ASN A 213 14.15 1.13 -14.91
C ASN A 213 14.15 2.47 -14.18
N THR A 214 13.01 2.84 -13.59
CA THR A 214 12.82 4.05 -12.81
C THR A 214 12.42 3.68 -11.38
N LEU A 215 12.90 4.48 -10.43
CA LEU A 215 12.55 4.32 -9.02
C LEU A 215 11.43 5.30 -8.65
N PRO A 216 10.33 4.85 -8.04
CA PRO A 216 9.32 5.77 -7.55
C PRO A 216 9.87 6.58 -6.38
N SER A 217 9.47 7.84 -6.23
CA SER A 217 9.88 8.64 -5.05
C SER A 217 9.25 8.09 -3.76
N VAL A 218 8.06 7.52 -3.88
CA VAL A 218 7.33 6.84 -2.81
C VAL A 218 6.93 5.46 -3.28
N PHE A 219 7.34 4.42 -2.56
CA PHE A 219 6.90 3.05 -2.80
C PHE A 219 5.79 2.68 -1.82
N THR A 220 4.67 2.20 -2.35
CA THR A 220 3.50 1.79 -1.56
C THR A 220 3.46 0.28 -1.41
N ILE A 221 3.14 -0.22 -0.22
CA ILE A 221 2.74 -1.62 -0.02
C ILE A 221 1.35 -1.63 0.62
N ALA A 222 0.37 -2.23 -0.05
CA ALA A 222 -0.97 -2.43 0.47
C ALA A 222 -1.16 -3.88 0.93
N LEU A 223 -1.80 -4.04 2.09
CA LEU A 223 -2.09 -5.34 2.70
C LEU A 223 -3.59 -5.59 2.68
N GLU A 224 -4.00 -6.65 2.00
CA GLU A 224 -5.38 -7.12 1.94
C GLU A 224 -5.62 -8.15 3.05
N TRP A 225 -6.51 -7.80 3.97
CA TRP A 225 -6.91 -8.66 5.07
C TRP A 225 -8.20 -9.40 4.71
N GLU A 226 -8.06 -10.57 4.09
CA GLU A 226 -9.19 -11.38 3.62
C GLU A 226 -10.04 -11.98 4.75
N ASN A 227 -9.42 -12.22 5.90
CA ASN A 227 -10.04 -12.90 7.03
C ASN A 227 -10.16 -11.98 8.25
N ASN A 228 -11.07 -12.34 9.17
CA ASN A 228 -11.10 -11.76 10.50
C ASN A 228 -9.98 -12.38 11.34
N GLU A 229 -8.79 -11.81 11.22
CA GLU A 229 -7.58 -12.35 11.82
C GLU A 229 -7.54 -12.19 13.35
N THR A 230 -6.97 -13.19 14.03
CA THR A 230 -6.76 -13.12 15.49
C THR A 230 -5.63 -12.14 15.85
N GLU A 231 -5.52 -11.81 17.14
CA GLU A 231 -4.41 -11.00 17.66
C GLU A 231 -3.03 -11.60 17.31
N GLU A 232 -2.93 -12.93 17.41
CA GLU A 232 -1.72 -13.70 17.09
C GLU A 232 -1.41 -13.68 15.59
N GLU A 233 -2.42 -13.78 14.73
CA GLU A 233 -2.24 -13.72 13.27
C GLU A 233 -1.82 -12.32 12.81
N ILE A 234 -2.43 -11.27 13.35
CA ILE A 234 -2.03 -9.88 13.13
C ILE A 234 -0.59 -9.69 13.62
N SER A 235 -0.24 -10.18 14.81
CA SER A 235 1.11 -10.07 15.35
C SER A 235 2.15 -10.83 14.50
N ALA A 236 1.83 -12.06 14.08
CA ALA A 236 2.71 -12.85 13.22
C ALA A 236 2.96 -12.13 11.89
N THR A 237 1.91 -11.59 11.27
CA THR A 237 1.98 -10.84 10.01
C THR A 237 2.80 -9.56 10.17
N THR A 238 2.48 -8.75 11.18
CA THR A 238 3.15 -7.46 11.39
C THR A 238 4.60 -7.61 11.84
N SER A 239 4.97 -8.73 12.48
CA SER A 239 6.36 -9.04 12.83
C SER A 239 7.28 -9.24 11.62
N VAL A 240 6.72 -9.39 10.41
CA VAL A 240 7.45 -9.52 9.15
C VAL A 240 7.86 -8.14 8.62
N LEU A 241 7.11 -7.10 8.96
CA LEU A 241 7.29 -5.75 8.43
C LEU A 241 8.62 -5.15 8.90
N ALA A 242 9.31 -4.50 7.97
CA ALA A 242 10.51 -3.72 8.25
C ALA A 242 10.28 -2.23 8.03
N THR A 243 11.05 -1.41 8.73
CA THR A 243 11.03 0.05 8.53
C THR A 243 11.90 0.50 7.38
N GLU A 244 12.77 -0.36 6.86
CA GLU A 244 13.66 -0.09 5.73
C GLU A 244 13.79 -1.34 4.87
N PHE A 245 13.90 -1.17 3.56
CA PHE A 245 14.20 -2.25 2.63
C PHE A 245 14.91 -1.71 1.39
N ASP A 246 15.49 -2.62 0.61
CA ASP A 246 16.08 -2.30 -0.69
C ASP A 246 15.20 -2.81 -1.84
N ILE A 247 14.71 -1.91 -2.70
CA ILE A 247 13.79 -2.28 -3.78
C ILE A 247 14.46 -3.16 -4.84
N SER A 248 15.79 -3.08 -4.99
CA SER A 248 16.54 -3.92 -5.95
C SER A 248 16.60 -5.38 -5.53
N GLU A 249 16.25 -5.70 -4.28
CA GLU A 249 16.11 -7.09 -3.83
C GLU A 249 14.75 -7.68 -4.24
N ILE A 250 13.73 -6.83 -4.36
CA ILE A 250 12.36 -7.20 -4.77
C ILE A 250 12.25 -7.26 -6.31
N TYR A 251 12.87 -6.30 -7.00
CA TYR A 251 12.82 -6.14 -8.45
C TYR A 251 14.21 -6.20 -9.07
N LYS A 252 14.28 -6.60 -10.35
CA LYS A 252 15.50 -6.38 -11.12
C LYS A 252 15.55 -4.92 -11.56
N TYR A 253 16.37 -4.12 -10.89
CA TYR A 253 16.56 -2.72 -11.25
C TYR A 253 17.65 -2.57 -12.32
N GLU A 254 17.29 -2.00 -13.48
CA GLU A 254 18.20 -1.75 -14.62
C GLU A 254 18.41 -0.23 -14.88
N GLY A 255 18.12 0.63 -13.89
CA GLY A 255 18.34 2.06 -13.99
C GLY A 255 19.68 2.53 -13.40
N ASP A 256 19.96 3.83 -13.55
CA ASP A 256 21.26 4.42 -13.19
C ASP A 256 21.37 4.88 -11.72
N SER A 257 20.28 4.86 -10.94
CA SER A 257 20.29 5.36 -9.57
C SER A 257 20.90 4.34 -8.59
N ILE A 258 21.86 4.79 -7.79
CA ILE A 258 22.41 3.97 -6.70
C ILE A 258 21.55 4.00 -5.41
N PHE A 259 20.50 4.83 -5.38
CA PHE A 259 19.64 5.03 -4.21
C PHE A 259 18.42 4.12 -4.28
N THR A 260 18.61 2.82 -4.03
CA THR A 260 17.55 1.81 -4.11
C THR A 260 16.87 1.53 -2.76
N LYS A 261 17.35 2.16 -1.68
CA LYS A 261 16.83 2.00 -0.32
C LYS A 261 15.62 2.87 -0.05
N TYR A 262 14.68 2.29 0.67
CA TYR A 262 13.42 2.90 1.06
C TYR A 262 13.21 2.82 2.56
N ARG A 263 12.60 3.85 3.13
CA ARG A 263 12.29 3.95 4.56
C ARG A 263 10.80 4.22 4.77
N LEU A 264 10.19 3.47 5.68
CA LEU A 264 8.80 3.64 6.08
C LEU A 264 8.62 5.00 6.78
N VAL A 265 7.73 5.82 6.24
CA VAL A 265 7.46 7.18 6.76
C VAL A 265 6.08 7.29 7.39
N SER A 266 5.10 6.58 6.84
CA SER A 266 3.74 6.55 7.37
C SER A 266 2.98 5.30 6.91
N MET A 267 1.86 5.06 7.57
CA MET A 267 0.95 3.98 7.24
C MET A 267 -0.50 4.33 7.61
N VAL A 268 -1.42 3.84 6.79
CA VAL A 268 -2.85 3.80 7.08
C VAL A 268 -3.12 2.49 7.81
N CYS A 269 -3.77 2.57 8.96
CA CYS A 269 -4.12 1.41 9.76
C CYS A 269 -5.61 1.41 10.10
N LEU A 270 -6.18 0.23 10.26
CA LEU A 270 -7.52 0.00 10.77
C LEU A 270 -7.46 -0.49 12.22
N CYS A 271 -8.22 0.12 13.10
CA CYS A 271 -8.36 -0.25 14.51
C CYS A 271 -9.85 -0.36 14.85
N GLY A 272 -10.35 -1.58 15.02
CA GLY A 272 -11.80 -1.80 15.06
C GLY A 272 -12.44 -1.40 13.73
N ASP A 273 -13.32 -0.41 13.74
CA ASP A 273 -13.98 0.16 12.56
C ASP A 273 -13.44 1.54 12.16
N GLN A 274 -12.33 1.99 12.77
CA GLN A 274 -11.77 3.32 12.56
C GLN A 274 -10.38 3.29 11.93
N TYR A 275 -10.23 4.02 10.83
CA TYR A 275 -8.94 4.29 10.22
C TYR A 275 -8.14 5.29 11.06
N ASN A 276 -6.83 5.07 11.12
CA ASN A 276 -5.87 5.91 11.82
C ASN A 276 -4.53 5.91 11.08
N CYS A 277 -3.80 7.01 11.19
CA CYS A 277 -2.49 7.18 10.56
C CYS A 277 -1.41 6.93 11.60
N MET A 278 -0.43 6.07 11.32
CA MET A 278 0.82 6.02 12.09
C MET A 278 1.96 6.59 11.25
N ALA A 279 2.75 7.48 11.83
CA ALA A 279 3.80 8.19 11.12
C ALA A 279 5.07 8.34 11.95
N TYR A 280 6.21 8.33 11.27
CA TYR A 280 7.51 8.51 11.89
C TYR A 280 7.92 9.99 11.84
N GLU A 281 7.89 10.65 12.99
CA GLU A 281 8.17 12.08 13.13
C GLU A 281 9.12 12.33 14.30
N ASN A 282 10.09 13.23 14.11
CA ASN A 282 11.01 13.63 15.18
C ASN A 282 11.65 12.43 15.91
N ASN A 283 12.05 11.42 15.14
CA ASN A 283 12.62 10.16 15.60
C ASN A 283 11.70 9.29 16.47
N ARG A 284 10.38 9.41 16.33
CA ARG A 284 9.39 8.61 17.06
C ARG A 284 8.18 8.32 16.18
N TRP A 285 7.55 7.18 16.44
CA TRP A 285 6.26 6.83 15.87
C TRP A 285 5.14 7.53 16.63
N ILE A 286 4.22 8.11 15.87
CA ILE A 286 3.07 8.86 16.34
C ILE A 286 1.84 8.32 15.64
N ARG A 287 0.79 8.07 16.41
CA ARG A 287 -0.54 7.69 15.91
C ARG A 287 -1.47 8.90 15.92
N TYR A 288 -2.17 9.08 14.82
CA TYR A 288 -3.22 10.08 14.61
C TYR A 288 -4.53 9.35 14.42
N PHE A 289 -5.51 9.60 15.28
CA PHE A 289 -6.84 8.99 15.19
C PHE A 289 -7.89 10.03 15.54
N ALA A 290 -8.82 10.29 14.62
CA ALA A 290 -9.72 11.43 14.70
C ALA A 290 -8.95 12.73 15.04
N LEU A 291 -9.31 13.42 16.12
CA LEU A 291 -8.64 14.65 16.58
C LEU A 291 -7.47 14.40 17.55
N ASN A 292 -7.19 13.14 17.88
CA ASN A 292 -6.21 12.77 18.88
C ASN A 292 -4.85 12.43 18.27
N LYS A 293 -3.81 12.70 19.05
CA LYS A 293 -2.42 12.36 18.73
C LYS A 293 -1.83 11.58 19.90
N GLU A 294 -1.27 10.42 19.62
CA GLU A 294 -0.63 9.53 20.60
C GLU A 294 0.82 9.28 20.18
N VAL A 295 1.76 9.43 21.11
CA VAL A 295 3.17 9.10 20.88
C VAL A 295 3.37 7.61 21.21
N ILE A 296 3.66 6.80 20.20
CA ILE A 296 3.92 5.37 20.37
C ILE A 296 5.37 5.12 20.81
N GLY A 297 6.34 5.84 20.21
CA GLY A 297 7.76 5.69 20.53
C GLY A 297 8.57 5.01 19.43
N ASP A 298 9.18 3.86 19.73
CA ASP A 298 10.02 3.12 18.77
C ASP A 298 9.22 2.08 17.95
N TRP A 299 9.90 1.40 17.02
CA TRP A 299 9.26 0.39 16.17
C TRP A 299 8.73 -0.82 16.97
N ASN A 300 9.44 -1.24 18.02
CA ASN A 300 8.97 -2.33 18.89
C ASN A 300 7.67 -1.96 19.62
N SER A 301 7.52 -0.69 19.98
CA SER A 301 6.30 -0.14 20.55
C SER A 301 5.15 -0.13 19.53
N VAL A 302 5.44 0.14 18.25
CA VAL A 302 4.47 0.01 17.15
C VAL A 302 3.99 -1.44 17.01
N LEU A 303 4.92 -2.40 16.93
CA LEU A 303 4.59 -3.82 16.85
C LEU A 303 3.76 -4.28 18.07
N SER A 304 4.09 -3.77 19.26
CA SER A 304 3.33 -4.04 20.48
C SER A 304 1.90 -3.47 20.41
N SER A 305 1.73 -2.30 19.80
CA SER A 305 0.41 -1.67 19.61
C SER A 305 -0.45 -2.44 18.61
N PHE A 306 0.14 -2.98 17.54
CA PHE A 306 -0.59 -3.84 16.60
C PHE A 306 -1.24 -5.03 17.30
N PHE A 307 -0.48 -5.71 18.17
CA PHE A 307 -1.02 -6.82 18.98
C PHE A 307 -2.08 -6.35 19.98
N LYS A 308 -1.73 -5.41 20.88
CA LYS A 308 -2.60 -5.01 22.00
C LYS A 308 -3.92 -4.39 21.57
N LEU A 309 -3.92 -3.65 20.46
CA LEU A 309 -5.06 -2.88 19.98
C LEU A 309 -5.70 -3.49 18.73
N LYS A 310 -5.24 -4.67 18.28
CA LYS A 310 -5.70 -5.34 17.05
C LYS A 310 -5.64 -4.42 15.83
N ILE A 311 -4.56 -3.65 15.72
CA ILE A 311 -4.41 -2.69 14.64
C ILE A 311 -3.84 -3.41 13.42
N ARG A 312 -4.56 -3.30 12.30
CA ARG A 312 -4.16 -3.85 11.01
C ARG A 312 -3.58 -2.74 10.13
N PRO A 313 -2.30 -2.79 9.73
CA PRO A 313 -1.81 -1.90 8.69
C PRO A 313 -2.43 -2.26 7.34
N GLU A 314 -2.99 -1.28 6.65
CA GLU A 314 -3.69 -1.43 5.36
C GLU A 314 -2.81 -0.93 4.22
N ILE A 315 -2.13 0.20 4.41
CA ILE A 315 -1.23 0.80 3.43
C ILE A 315 0.03 1.29 4.14
N LEU A 316 1.19 0.94 3.61
CA LEU A 316 2.50 1.37 4.06
C LEU A 316 3.14 2.27 2.98
N PHE A 317 3.59 3.46 3.38
CA PHE A 317 4.28 4.39 2.50
C PHE A 317 5.76 4.43 2.86
N PHE A 318 6.60 4.05 1.89
CA PHE A 318 8.03 4.13 2.02
C PHE A 318 8.59 5.21 1.10
N GLN A 319 9.47 6.04 1.63
CA GLN A 319 10.14 7.08 0.87
C GLN A 319 11.54 6.61 0.43
N ASN A 320 11.92 6.92 -0.81
CA ASN A 320 13.26 6.68 -1.30
C ASN A 320 14.28 7.53 -0.55
N VAL A 321 15.34 6.90 -0.02
CA VAL A 321 16.44 7.58 0.67
C VAL A 321 17.38 8.17 -0.39
N SER A 322 16.94 9.27 -1.01
CA SER A 322 17.67 9.95 -2.08
C SER A 322 18.95 10.65 -1.59
N SER A 323 19.79 11.09 -2.53
CA SER A 323 21.06 11.77 -2.22
C SER A 323 20.92 12.98 -1.29
N TYR A 324 19.78 13.67 -1.27
CA TYR A 324 19.57 14.85 -0.43
C TYR A 324 19.61 14.52 1.07
N ASP A 325 19.08 13.36 1.46
CA ASP A 325 19.12 12.90 2.86
C ASP A 325 20.54 12.43 3.24
N CYS A 326 21.26 11.82 2.30
CA CYS A 326 22.67 11.45 2.47
C CYS A 326 23.60 12.68 2.52
N ILE A 327 23.37 13.71 1.70
CA ILE A 327 24.17 14.94 1.69
C ILE A 327 23.94 15.73 2.98
N LEU A 328 22.69 15.85 3.47
CA LEU A 328 22.41 16.45 4.77
C LEU A 328 23.10 15.68 5.91
N ALA A 329 23.06 14.35 5.90
CA ALA A 329 23.78 13.53 6.88
C ALA A 329 25.30 13.73 6.79
N CYS A 330 25.88 13.75 5.58
CA CYS A 330 27.30 13.99 5.36
C CYS A 330 27.72 15.40 5.79
N VAL A 331 26.94 16.43 5.47
CA VAL A 331 27.20 17.82 5.88
C VAL A 331 27.08 17.95 7.41
N PHE A 332 26.10 17.32 8.03
CA PHE A 332 25.99 17.28 9.49
C PHE A 332 27.20 16.60 10.13
N VAL A 333 27.63 15.44 9.63
CA VAL A 333 28.84 14.74 10.11
C VAL A 333 30.08 15.61 9.92
N PHE A 334 30.25 16.25 8.76
CA PHE A 334 31.36 17.16 8.51
C PHE A 334 31.37 18.37 9.45
N LEU A 335 30.21 18.98 9.72
CA LEU A 335 30.08 20.10 10.65
C LEU A 335 30.38 19.69 12.09
N VAL A 336 29.89 18.52 12.53
CA VAL A 336 30.16 17.98 13.86
C VAL A 336 31.66 17.63 14.02
N CYS A 337 32.27 16.98 13.02
CA CYS A 337 33.70 16.70 13.03
C CYS A 337 34.55 17.98 12.99
N SER A 338 34.14 18.99 12.22
CA SER A 338 34.80 20.31 12.17
C SER A 338 34.76 21.03 13.52
N GLN A 339 33.60 21.05 14.18
CA GLN A 339 33.46 21.64 15.52
C GLN A 339 34.29 20.88 16.58
N PHE A 340 34.33 19.55 16.51
CA PHE A 340 35.17 18.73 17.39
C PHE A 340 36.66 19.02 17.19
N HIS A 341 37.09 19.22 15.94
CA HIS A 341 38.47 19.58 15.63
C HIS A 341 38.82 21.00 16.12
N GLN A 342 37.91 21.97 16.01
CA GLN A 342 38.14 23.32 16.58
C GLN A 342 38.22 23.32 18.12
N LEU A 343 37.40 22.52 18.80
CA LEU A 343 37.43 22.38 20.26
C LEU A 343 38.73 21.73 20.77
N GLN A 344 39.34 20.81 20.00
CA GLN A 344 40.65 20.24 20.34
C GLN A 344 41.82 21.22 20.13
N TRP A 345 41.66 22.25 19.30
CA TRP A 345 42.67 23.29 19.07
C TRP A 345 42.59 24.47 20.05
N LEU A 346 41.41 24.78 20.58
CA LEU A 346 41.22 25.82 21.62
C LEU A 346 41.56 25.35 23.04
N GLY A 347 41.80 24.05 23.23
CA GLY A 347 42.19 23.44 24.51
C GLY A 347 43.69 23.16 24.66
N ARG A 348 44.55 23.71 23.79
CA ARG A 348 46.03 23.62 23.89
C ARG A 348 46.67 24.96 24.22
#